data_AF-A0A7D4TQ10-F1
#
_entry.id   AF-A0A7D4TQ10-F1
#
_cell.length_a   1.000
_cell.length_b   1.000
_cell.length_c   1.000
_cell.angle_alpha   90.00
_cell.angle_beta   90.00
_cell.angle_gamma   90.00
#
_symmetry.space_group_name_H-M   'P 1'
#
loop_
_entity.id
_entity.type
_entity.pdbx_description
1 polymer ?
#
loop_
_entity_poly.entity_id
_entity_poly.type
_entity_poly.pdbx_seq_one_letter_code
_entity_poly.pdbx_strand_id
1 'polypeptide(L)'
;MRSISSIIIIAAAILAAAHLVLWYTFYEMGLNIPEFIPTTSIKTNGPIIFIMILTVFIISEKKIVKQNANISILKLTVQTFAIGGIAEIVFQSVRCYVDGFSMEDFVIANLVMAVYHWIIAFLVAYQLKTKKTGMLVVFIIVIVIIANVLKYLRVC
;
A
#
# COMPACT_ATOMS: atom_id res chain seq x y z
N MET A 1 4.46 -23.28 -13.75
CA MET A 1 4.09 -21.88 -13.40
C MET A 1 3.32 -21.90 -12.08
N ARG A 2 3.60 -20.99 -11.13
CA ARG A 2 2.82 -20.91 -9.86
C ARG A 2 1.39 -20.45 -10.17
N SER A 3 0.39 -20.92 -9.43
CA SER A 3 -0.99 -20.44 -9.59
C SER A 3 -1.12 -18.97 -9.17
N ILE A 4 -2.16 -18.29 -9.65
CA ILE A 4 -2.46 -16.90 -9.26
C ILE A 4 -2.64 -16.80 -7.73
N SER A 5 -3.34 -17.76 -7.11
CA SER A 5 -3.53 -17.80 -5.66
C SER A 5 -2.19 -17.88 -4.92
N SER A 6 -1.22 -18.65 -5.41
CA SER A 6 0.12 -18.69 -4.84
C SER A 6 0.85 -17.36 -4.99
N ILE A 7 0.66 -16.62 -6.09
CA ILE A 7 1.24 -15.27 -6.23
C ILE A 7 0.65 -14.34 -5.18
N ILE A 8 -0.67 -14.37 -4.99
CA ILE A 8 -1.37 -13.51 -4.02
C ILE A 8 -0.85 -13.78 -2.61
N ILE A 9 -0.84 -15.05 -2.17
CA ILE A 9 -0.41 -15.42 -0.81
C ILE A 9 1.05 -15.03 -0.57
N ILE A 10 1.95 -15.31 -1.52
CA ILE A 10 3.37 -15.01 -1.36
C ILE A 10 3.61 -13.50 -1.34
N ALA A 11 2.96 -12.75 -2.21
CA ALA A 11 3.08 -11.29 -2.22
C ALA A 11 2.50 -10.68 -0.93
N ALA A 12 1.39 -11.22 -0.42
CA ALA A 12 0.79 -10.76 0.84
C ALA A 12 1.72 -11.04 2.02
N ALA A 13 2.31 -12.24 2.09
CA ALA A 13 3.27 -12.60 3.11
C ALA A 13 4.53 -11.70 3.07
N ILE A 14 5.04 -11.41 1.86
CA ILE A 14 6.17 -10.48 1.69
C ILE A 14 5.80 -9.08 2.17
N LEU A 15 4.62 -8.57 1.79
CA LEU A 15 4.18 -7.24 2.19
C LEU A 15 3.94 -7.14 3.69
N ALA A 16 3.31 -8.15 4.30
CA ALA A 16 3.11 -8.22 5.75
C ALA A 16 4.44 -8.24 6.51
N ALA A 17 5.37 -9.11 6.09
CA ALA A 17 6.70 -9.17 6.69
C ALA A 17 7.44 -7.84 6.56
N ALA A 18 7.33 -7.17 5.42
CA ALA A 18 7.99 -5.88 5.20
C ALA A 18 7.35 -4.75 6.04
N HIS A 19 6.02 -4.75 6.25
CA HIS A 19 5.36 -3.86 7.21
C HIS A 19 5.86 -4.10 8.64
N LEU A 20 5.95 -5.35 9.07
CA LEU A 20 6.45 -5.70 10.41
C LEU A 20 7.90 -5.27 10.61
N VAL A 21 8.76 -5.50 9.61
CA VAL A 21 10.16 -5.05 9.65
C VAL A 21 10.23 -3.53 9.76
N LEU A 22 9.48 -2.79 8.92
CA LEU A 22 9.47 -1.33 9.00
C LEU A 22 8.97 -0.85 10.35
N TRP A 23 7.87 -1.39 10.86
CA TRP A 23 7.35 -1.04 12.18
C TRP A 23 8.41 -1.28 13.27
N TYR A 24 9.01 -2.47 13.31
CA TYR A 24 10.07 -2.77 14.28
C TYR A 24 11.28 -1.85 14.15
N THR A 25 11.74 -1.59 12.91
CA THR A 25 12.88 -0.70 12.63
C THR A 25 12.62 0.74 13.07
N PHE A 26 11.42 1.27 12.83
CA PHE A 26 11.07 2.66 13.14
C PHE A 26 10.71 2.89 14.61
N TYR A 27 10.12 1.91 15.27
CA TYR A 27 9.53 2.11 16.61
C TYR A 27 10.28 1.37 17.73
N GLU A 28 10.90 0.22 17.46
CA GLU A 28 11.53 -0.61 18.50
C GLU A 28 13.06 -0.55 18.48
N MET A 29 13.67 -0.43 17.30
CA MET A 29 15.12 -0.61 17.14
C MET A 29 15.95 0.61 17.59
N GLY A 30 15.32 1.70 18.03
CA GLY A 30 16.00 2.91 18.51
C GLY A 30 16.87 3.60 17.46
N LEU A 31 16.61 3.38 16.18
CA LEU A 31 17.34 4.03 15.09
C LEU A 31 16.96 5.51 15.06
N ASN A 32 17.98 6.39 15.02
CA ASN A 32 17.81 7.84 14.86
C ASN A 32 17.40 8.21 13.42
N ILE A 33 16.30 7.62 12.93
CA ILE A 33 15.71 8.01 11.65
C ILE A 33 14.90 9.28 11.91
N PRO A 34 15.13 10.37 11.17
CA PRO A 34 14.35 11.59 11.32
C PRO A 34 12.85 11.30 11.18
N GLU A 35 12.03 11.73 12.13
CA GLU A 35 10.57 11.52 12.07
C GLU A 35 9.98 12.19 10.83
N PHE A 36 10.55 13.33 10.41
CA PHE A 36 10.13 14.11 9.26
C PHE A 36 11.25 14.22 8.21
N ILE A 37 10.86 14.26 6.93
CA ILE A 37 11.77 14.63 5.85
C ILE A 37 12.16 16.11 6.05
N PRO A 38 13.46 16.45 6.04
CA PRO A 38 13.91 17.84 6.23
C PRO A 38 13.13 18.80 5.34
N THR A 39 12.75 19.95 5.90
CA THR A 39 11.97 21.02 5.20
C THR A 39 10.53 20.69 4.82
N THR A 40 9.98 19.54 5.25
CA THR A 40 8.58 19.17 4.98
C THR A 40 7.84 18.71 6.24
N SER A 41 6.51 18.76 6.23
CA SER A 41 5.66 18.17 7.28
C SER A 41 5.34 16.69 7.05
N ILE A 42 6.09 16.01 6.18
CA ILE A 42 5.83 14.62 5.78
C ILE A 42 6.66 13.71 6.67
N LYS A 43 6.00 12.74 7.32
CA LYS A 43 6.68 11.72 8.11
C LYS A 43 7.48 10.79 7.20
N THR A 44 8.71 10.48 7.57
CA THR A 44 9.66 9.70 6.75
C THR A 44 9.17 8.27 6.46
N ASN A 45 8.42 7.68 7.39
CA ASN A 45 7.84 6.35 7.24
C ASN A 45 6.81 6.25 6.09
N GLY A 46 6.04 7.32 5.83
CA GLY A 46 4.97 7.33 4.83
C GLY A 46 5.47 7.02 3.41
N PRO A 47 6.43 7.78 2.86
CA PRO A 47 7.00 7.51 1.54
C PRO A 47 7.65 6.12 1.42
N ILE A 48 8.30 5.62 2.48
CA ILE A 48 8.92 4.30 2.48
C ILE A 48 7.86 3.20 2.38
N ILE A 49 6.79 3.29 3.19
CA ILE A 49 5.65 2.37 3.13
C ILE A 49 5.00 2.42 1.74
N PHE A 50 4.80 3.62 1.19
CA PHE A 50 4.24 3.78 -0.16
C PHE A 50 5.08 3.11 -1.24
N ILE A 51 6.39 3.35 -1.27
CA ILE A 51 7.32 2.76 -2.25
C ILE A 51 7.31 1.23 -2.13
N MET A 52 7.26 0.71 -0.90
CA MET A 52 7.20 -0.72 -0.63
C MET A 52 5.91 -1.35 -1.18
N ILE A 53 4.73 -0.81 -0.83
CA ILE A 53 3.43 -1.27 -1.35
C ILE A 53 3.43 -1.24 -2.87
N LEU A 54 3.85 -0.11 -3.45
CA LEU A 54 3.90 0.10 -4.89
C LEU A 54 4.78 -0.95 -5.58
N THR A 55 5.95 -1.24 -5.01
CA THR A 55 6.89 -2.24 -5.54
C THR A 55 6.27 -3.63 -5.54
N VAL A 56 5.66 -4.06 -4.42
CA VAL A 56 5.02 -5.38 -4.33
C VAL A 56 3.85 -5.48 -5.31
N PHE A 57 3.03 -4.43 -5.44
CA PHE A 57 1.89 -4.40 -6.37
C PHE A 57 2.36 -4.49 -7.82
N ILE A 58 3.34 -3.68 -8.23
CA ILE A 58 3.89 -3.73 -9.59
C ILE A 58 4.46 -5.12 -9.92
N ILE A 59 5.23 -5.71 -9.00
CA ILE A 59 5.86 -7.02 -9.24
C ILE A 59 4.80 -8.12 -9.33
N SER A 60 3.82 -8.12 -8.42
CA SER A 60 2.76 -9.14 -8.39
C SER A 60 1.84 -9.03 -9.61
N GLU A 61 1.41 -7.83 -9.99
CA GLU A 61 0.58 -7.63 -11.17
C GLU A 61 1.29 -7.99 -12.47
N LYS A 62 2.57 -7.62 -12.62
CA LYS A 62 3.39 -8.05 -13.77
C LYS A 62 3.43 -9.58 -13.87
N LYS A 63 3.53 -10.29 -12.74
CA LYS A 63 3.49 -11.76 -12.74
C LYS A 63 2.12 -12.30 -13.14
N ILE A 64 1.03 -11.71 -12.63
CA ILE A 64 -0.34 -12.13 -12.98
C ILE A 64 -0.64 -11.88 -14.46
N VAL A 65 -0.30 -10.70 -15.00
CA VAL A 65 -0.49 -10.37 -16.42
C VAL A 65 0.31 -11.28 -17.34
N LYS A 66 1.53 -11.69 -16.94
CA LYS A 66 2.31 -12.68 -17.70
C LYS A 66 1.63 -14.05 -17.78
N GLN A 67 0.82 -14.43 -16.79
CA GLN A 67 0.07 -15.69 -16.80
C GLN A 67 -1.25 -15.57 -17.56
N ASN A 68 -1.86 -14.39 -17.56
CA ASN A 68 -3.09 -14.12 -18.28
C ASN A 68 -3.08 -12.70 -18.88
N ALA A 69 -2.61 -12.57 -20.12
CA ALA A 69 -2.47 -11.29 -20.80
C ALA A 69 -3.82 -10.58 -21.02
N ASN A 70 -4.92 -11.35 -21.11
CA ASN A 70 -6.28 -10.86 -21.35
C ASN A 70 -7.03 -10.52 -20.06
N ILE A 71 -6.38 -10.58 -18.89
CA ILE A 71 -6.99 -10.16 -17.63
C ILE A 71 -7.46 -8.69 -17.72
N SER A 72 -8.68 -8.42 -17.25
CA SER A 72 -9.22 -7.06 -17.19
C SER A 72 -8.56 -6.25 -16.07
N ILE A 73 -8.56 -4.92 -16.21
CA ILE A 73 -8.01 -4.00 -15.18
C ILE A 73 -8.70 -4.26 -13.84
N LEU A 74 -10.03 -4.35 -13.82
CA LEU A 74 -10.80 -4.60 -12.59
C LEU A 74 -10.39 -5.91 -11.90
N LYS A 75 -10.23 -7.00 -12.66
CA LYS A 75 -9.85 -8.29 -12.07
C LYS A 75 -8.42 -8.26 -11.53
N LEU A 76 -7.51 -7.55 -12.21
CA LEU A 76 -6.15 -7.34 -11.74
C LEU A 76 -6.15 -6.51 -10.45
N THR A 77 -6.90 -5.40 -10.41
CA THR A 77 -7.08 -4.55 -9.23
C THR A 77 -7.62 -5.33 -8.03
N VAL A 78 -8.66 -6.15 -8.21
CA VAL A 78 -9.23 -6.96 -7.11
C VAL A 78 -8.22 -7.98 -6.57
N GLN A 79 -7.45 -8.63 -7.46
CA GLN A 79 -6.43 -9.60 -7.06
C GLN A 79 -5.29 -8.93 -6.28
N THR A 80 -4.85 -7.75 -6.71
CA THR A 80 -3.81 -6.98 -6.02
C THR A 80 -4.32 -6.34 -4.73
N PHE A 81 -5.57 -5.88 -4.72
CA PHE A 81 -6.22 -5.40 -3.50
C PHE A 81 -6.27 -6.49 -2.44
N ALA A 82 -6.56 -7.74 -2.83
CA ALA A 82 -6.52 -8.87 -1.89
C ALA A 82 -5.12 -9.09 -1.28
N ILE A 83 -4.04 -8.83 -2.04
CA ILE A 83 -2.66 -8.87 -1.51
C ILE A 83 -2.51 -7.85 -0.38
N GLY A 84 -2.89 -6.60 -0.64
CA GLY A 84 -2.83 -5.51 0.35
C GLY A 84 -3.71 -5.78 1.57
N GLY A 85 -4.97 -6.21 1.36
CA GLY A 85 -5.92 -6.49 2.43
C GLY A 85 -5.48 -7.62 3.35
N ILE A 86 -5.00 -8.74 2.80
CA ILE A 86 -4.47 -9.85 3.61
C ILE A 86 -3.26 -9.39 4.42
N ALA A 87 -2.33 -8.67 3.77
CA ALA A 87 -1.14 -8.18 4.44
C ALA A 87 -1.45 -7.22 5.59
N GLU A 88 -2.44 -6.33 5.39
CA GLU A 88 -2.86 -5.35 6.39
C GLU A 88 -3.54 -6.02 7.59
N ILE A 89 -4.45 -6.97 7.35
CA ILE A 89 -5.12 -7.70 8.42
C ILE A 89 -4.10 -8.41 9.30
N VAL A 90 -3.11 -9.07 8.70
CA VAL A 90 -2.03 -9.74 9.44
C VAL A 90 -1.22 -8.73 10.25
N PHE A 91 -0.79 -7.63 9.63
CA PHE A 91 -0.01 -6.59 10.30
C PHE A 91 -0.75 -5.96 11.48
N GLN A 92 -2.00 -5.54 11.28
CA GLN A 92 -2.81 -4.91 12.32
C GLN A 92 -3.17 -5.89 13.44
N SER A 93 -3.33 -7.18 13.13
CA SER A 93 -3.56 -8.20 14.17
C SER A 93 -2.35 -8.33 15.10
N VAL A 94 -1.14 -8.31 14.54
CA VAL A 94 0.10 -8.31 15.34
C VAL A 94 0.19 -7.04 16.18
N ARG A 95 -0.09 -5.87 15.60
CA ARG A 95 -0.06 -4.61 16.35
C ARG A 95 -1.09 -4.54 17.46
N CYS A 96 -2.30 -5.04 17.25
CA CYS A 96 -3.31 -5.11 18.32
C CYS A 96 -2.84 -5.99 19.48
N TYR A 97 -2.17 -7.10 19.18
CA TYR A 97 -1.63 -7.98 20.20
C TYR A 97 -0.42 -7.38 20.94
N VAL A 98 0.50 -6.73 20.23
CA VAL A 98 1.75 -6.23 20.83
C VAL A 98 1.59 -4.84 21.46
N ASP A 99 1.01 -3.89 20.74
CA ASP A 99 0.88 -2.49 21.18
C ASP A 99 -0.39 -2.26 22.03
N GLY A 100 -1.28 -3.26 22.11
CA GLY A 100 -2.55 -3.14 22.85
C GLY A 100 -3.59 -2.23 22.19
N PHE A 101 -3.57 -2.08 20.85
CA PHE A 101 -4.55 -1.27 20.13
C PHE A 101 -5.99 -1.73 20.39
N SER A 102 -6.90 -0.75 20.43
CA SER A 102 -8.32 -1.03 20.54
C SER A 102 -8.85 -1.69 19.25
N MET A 103 -9.96 -2.41 19.37
CA MET A 103 -10.65 -2.97 18.20
C MET A 103 -11.14 -1.87 17.25
N GLU A 104 -11.45 -0.68 17.78
CA GLU A 104 -11.82 0.48 16.97
C GLU A 104 -10.65 0.94 16.09
N ASP A 105 -9.45 1.08 16.67
CA ASP A 105 -8.24 1.46 15.92
C ASP A 105 -7.89 0.42 14.86
N PHE A 106 -8.06 -0.88 15.15
CA PHE A 106 -7.89 -1.95 14.19
C PHE A 106 -8.81 -1.77 12.97
N VAL A 107 -10.09 -1.53 13.21
CA VAL A 107 -11.09 -1.39 12.13
C VAL A 107 -10.83 -0.13 11.31
N ILE A 108 -10.55 1.00 11.97
CA ILE A 108 -10.26 2.27 11.30
C ILE A 108 -9.00 2.14 10.43
N ALA A 109 -7.93 1.57 10.98
CA ALA A 109 -6.67 1.38 10.24
C ALA A 109 -6.87 0.49 9.02
N ASN A 110 -7.55 -0.66 9.17
CA ASN A 110 -7.85 -1.55 8.06
C ASN A 110 -8.74 -0.88 6.99
N LEU A 111 -9.72 -0.08 7.38
CA LEU A 111 -10.60 0.62 6.43
C LEU A 111 -9.83 1.66 5.62
N VAL A 112 -9.03 2.51 6.29
CA VAL A 112 -8.22 3.53 5.64
C VAL A 112 -7.22 2.89 4.68
N MET A 113 -6.54 1.83 5.13
CA MET A 113 -5.57 1.12 4.31
C MET A 113 -6.22 0.31 3.18
N ALA A 114 -7.45 -0.19 3.36
CA ALA A 114 -8.20 -0.81 2.26
C ALA A 114 -8.48 0.19 1.13
N VAL A 115 -8.98 1.39 1.45
CA VAL A 115 -9.19 2.44 0.44
C VAL A 115 -7.88 2.79 -0.25
N TYR A 116 -6.79 2.92 0.52
CA TYR A 116 -5.47 3.22 -0.01
C TYR A 116 -4.94 2.13 -0.96
N HIS A 117 -4.98 0.87 -0.53
CA HIS A 117 -4.58 -0.28 -1.35
C HIS A 117 -5.43 -0.40 -2.62
N TRP A 118 -6.74 -0.14 -2.53
CA TRP A 118 -7.62 -0.17 -3.70
C TRP A 118 -7.20 0.86 -4.76
N ILE A 119 -6.94 2.10 -4.33
CA ILE A 119 -6.49 3.18 -5.22
C ILE A 119 -5.17 2.80 -5.88
N ILE A 120 -4.16 2.37 -5.10
CA ILE A 120 -2.85 2.02 -5.66
C ILE A 120 -2.96 0.83 -6.61
N ALA A 121 -3.69 -0.23 -6.23
CA ALA A 121 -3.91 -1.40 -7.07
C ALA A 121 -4.57 -1.01 -8.40
N PHE A 122 -5.54 -0.10 -8.38
CA PHE A 122 -6.16 0.41 -9.60
C PHE A 122 -5.16 1.16 -10.48
N LEU A 123 -4.38 2.07 -9.89
CA LEU A 123 -3.41 2.88 -10.62
C LEU A 123 -2.31 2.01 -11.27
N VAL A 124 -1.81 1.01 -10.55
CA VAL A 124 -0.81 0.06 -11.06
C VAL A 124 -1.42 -0.79 -12.19
N ALA A 125 -2.63 -1.32 -12.02
CA ALA A 125 -3.31 -2.13 -13.02
C ALA A 125 -3.58 -1.33 -14.30
N TYR A 126 -4.03 -0.08 -14.14
CA TYR A 126 -4.26 0.85 -15.24
C TYR A 126 -2.96 1.15 -15.99
N GLN A 127 -1.88 1.48 -15.26
CA GLN A 127 -0.59 1.79 -15.85
C GLN A 127 0.00 0.59 -16.61
N LEU A 128 -0.06 -0.61 -16.04
CA LEU A 128 0.47 -1.82 -16.67
C LEU A 128 -0.29 -2.22 -17.94
N LYS A 129 -1.62 -2.08 -17.96
CA LYS A 129 -2.43 -2.45 -19.13
C LYS A 129 -2.39 -1.40 -20.24
N THR A 130 -2.35 -0.10 -19.88
CA THR A 130 -2.37 0.98 -20.87
C THR A 130 -0.98 1.41 -21.34
N LYS A 131 0.08 1.06 -20.61
CA LYS A 131 1.47 1.52 -20.82
C LYS A 131 1.62 3.05 -20.80
N LYS A 132 0.62 3.79 -20.31
CA LYS A 132 0.62 5.26 -20.26
C LYS A 132 1.19 5.75 -18.93
N THR A 133 2.52 5.65 -18.77
CA THR A 133 3.22 6.06 -17.54
C THR A 133 2.96 7.52 -17.16
N GLY A 134 2.76 8.42 -18.14
CA GLY A 134 2.42 9.82 -17.89
C GLY A 134 1.11 10.03 -17.13
N MET A 135 0.13 9.12 -17.28
CA MET A 135 -1.14 9.22 -16.56
C MET A 135 -1.00 8.88 -15.07
N LEU A 136 -0.01 8.06 -14.70
CA LEU A 136 0.29 7.75 -13.29
C LEU A 136 0.76 9.01 -12.55
N VAL A 137 1.60 9.82 -13.20
CA VAL A 137 2.08 11.10 -12.64
C VAL A 137 0.92 12.06 -12.43
N VAL A 138 -0.02 12.13 -13.39
CA VAL A 138 -1.25 12.93 -13.25
C VAL A 138 -2.11 12.47 -12.08
N PHE A 139 -2.30 11.16 -11.89
CA PHE A 139 -3.04 10.63 -10.74
C PHE A 139 -2.36 10.94 -9.40
N ILE A 140 -1.03 10.85 -9.32
CA ILE A 140 -0.27 11.24 -8.13
C ILE A 140 -0.48 12.73 -7.83
N ILE A 141 -0.40 13.60 -8.85
CA ILE A 141 -0.65 15.04 -8.72
C ILE A 141 -2.08 15.29 -8.21
N VAL A 142 -3.09 14.61 -8.77
CA VAL A 142 -4.49 14.74 -8.35
C VAL A 142 -4.68 14.31 -6.89
N ILE A 143 -4.08 13.19 -6.46
CA ILE A 143 -4.13 12.73 -5.07
C ILE A 143 -3.48 13.75 -4.12
N VAL A 144 -2.32 14.32 -4.50
CA VAL A 144 -1.63 15.36 -3.72
C VAL A 144 -2.49 16.62 -3.62
N ILE A 145 -3.14 17.05 -4.71
CA ILE A 145 -4.06 18.19 -4.72
C ILE A 145 -5.23 17.92 -3.77
N ILE A 146 -5.88 16.76 -3.87
CA ILE A 146 -7.01 16.39 -2.99
C ILE A 146 -6.57 16.39 -1.52
N ALA A 147 -5.42 15.78 -1.20
CA ALA A 147 -4.89 15.75 0.16
C ALA A 147 -4.63 17.18 0.70
N ASN A 148 -4.07 18.07 -0.12
CA ASN A 148 -3.85 19.47 0.27
C ASN A 148 -5.16 20.25 0.45
N VAL A 149 -6.16 20.03 -0.42
CA VAL A 149 -7.48 20.66 -0.30
C VAL A 149 -8.17 20.20 0.99
N LEU A 150 -8.14 18.89 1.30
CA LEU A 150 -8.70 18.36 2.54
C LEU A 150 -7.99 18.89 3.79
N LYS A 151 -6.66 19.06 3.71
CA LYS A 151 -5.90 19.71 4.79
C LYS A 151 -6.34 21.15 4.99
N TYR A 152 -6.57 21.91 3.91
CA TYR A 152 -7.05 23.29 3.99
C TYR A 152 -8.46 23.38 4.59
N LEU A 153 -9.37 22.48 4.19
CA LEU A 153 -10.75 22.44 4.70
C LEU A 153 -10.85 22.02 6.17
N ARG A 154 -9.87 21.30 6.73
CA ARG A 154 -9.81 20.93 8.15
C ARG A 154 -9.31 22.05 9.07
N VAL A 155 -8.75 23.11 8.49
CA VAL A 155 -8.15 24.25 9.22
C VAL A 155 -9.13 25.44 9.31
N CYS A 156 -10.30 25.34 8.68
CA CYS A 156 -11.45 26.24 8.88
C CYS A 156 -12.46 25.61 9.85
#